data_AF-A0A3B0JK31-F1
#
_entry.id   AF-A0A3B0JK31-F1
#
_cell.length_a   1.000
_cell.length_b   1.000
_cell.length_c   1.000
_cell.angle_alpha   90.00
_cell.angle_beta   90.00
_cell.angle_gamma   90.00
#
_symmetry.space_group_name_H-M   'P 1'
#
loop_
_entity.id
_entity.type
_entity.pdbx_description
1 polymer ?
#
loop_
_entity_poly.entity_id
_entity_poly.type
_entity_poly.pdbx_seq_one_letter_code
_entity_poly.pdbx_strand_id
1 'polypeptide(L)'
;MLRSIVLVAAVLCVVQATIIIKPKPQPVEPFSNCNLYLRAYTWALEDCICRVFQNDCLLKEENTRREKAGKTPLVIVSEKLCRSFIPKKCLIGLPVVAKFPKPAPCGCNGKPGSLVNQKFKSLCALHKYSAENSKPYISYTLGIY
;
A
#
# COMPACT_ATOMS: atom_id res chain seq x y z
N MET A 1 -6.58 34.94 58.16
CA MET A 1 -7.49 34.61 57.05
C MET A 1 -6.75 34.83 55.73
N LEU A 2 -6.09 33.80 55.20
CA LEU A 2 -5.46 33.86 53.87
C LEU A 2 -5.12 32.43 53.39
N ARG A 3 -6.12 31.67 52.92
CA ARG A 3 -5.95 30.34 52.31
C ARG A 3 -7.05 30.07 51.28
N SER A 4 -7.16 30.86 50.22
CA SER A 4 -8.11 30.55 49.14
C SER A 4 -7.76 31.10 47.74
N ILE A 5 -6.49 31.39 47.42
CA ILE A 5 -6.12 31.93 46.08
C ILE A 5 -5.13 31.04 45.33
N VAL A 6 -5.24 29.71 45.48
CA VAL A 6 -4.47 28.76 44.66
C VAL A 6 -5.35 27.57 44.29
N LEU A 7 -6.44 27.80 43.56
CA LEU A 7 -7.27 26.70 43.02
C LEU A 7 -8.04 27.05 41.73
N VAL A 8 -7.77 28.20 41.09
CA VAL A 8 -8.48 28.62 39.86
C VAL A 8 -7.61 28.57 38.60
N ALA A 9 -6.30 28.27 38.71
CA ALA A 9 -5.41 28.24 37.54
C ALA A 9 -5.23 26.85 36.88
N ALA A 10 -5.82 25.78 37.43
CA ALA A 10 -5.61 24.41 36.92
C ALA A 10 -6.75 23.88 36.02
N VAL A 11 -7.77 24.69 35.73
CA VAL A 11 -8.95 24.27 34.93
C VAL A 11 -8.84 24.66 33.45
N LEU A 12 -7.77 25.36 33.03
CA LEU A 12 -7.62 25.85 31.65
C LEU A 12 -6.56 25.12 30.79
N CYS A 13 -5.90 24.07 31.31
CA CYS A 13 -4.84 23.37 30.58
C CYS A 13 -5.13 21.92 30.17
N VAL A 14 -6.40 21.47 30.25
CA VAL A 14 -6.82 20.22 29.57
C VAL A 14 -7.56 20.54 28.28
N VAL A 15 -6.98 21.46 27.50
CA VAL A 15 -7.12 21.49 26.04
C VAL A 15 -6.11 20.48 25.45
N GLN A 16 -6.04 19.28 26.03
CA GLN A 16 -5.26 18.19 25.44
C GLN A 16 -6.14 17.48 24.43
N ALA A 17 -6.21 18.10 23.25
CA ALA A 17 -6.06 17.41 21.97
C ALA A 17 -6.57 15.95 21.91
N THR A 18 -7.82 15.70 22.27
CA THR A 18 -8.61 14.66 21.60
C THR A 18 -9.01 15.20 20.23
N ILE A 19 -7.99 15.54 19.43
CA ILE A 19 -8.12 15.53 17.99
C ILE A 19 -8.33 14.06 17.69
N ILE A 20 -9.59 13.67 17.64
CA ILE A 20 -10.05 12.49 16.93
C ILE A 20 -9.67 12.78 15.48
N ILE A 21 -8.39 12.58 15.15
CA ILE A 21 -7.98 12.27 13.79
C ILE A 21 -8.59 10.89 13.58
N LYS A 22 -9.90 10.84 13.28
CA LYS A 22 -10.39 9.75 12.44
C LYS A 22 -9.44 9.81 11.26
N PRO A 23 -8.63 8.78 10.97
CA PRO A 23 -7.86 8.79 9.75
C PRO A 23 -8.89 9.08 8.67
N LYS A 24 -8.77 10.26 8.04
CA LYS A 24 -9.66 10.70 6.98
C LYS A 24 -9.74 9.48 6.07
N PRO A 25 -10.92 8.86 5.85
CA PRO A 25 -11.01 7.75 4.92
C PRO A 25 -10.30 8.24 3.69
N GLN A 26 -9.16 7.61 3.37
CA GLN A 26 -8.42 8.02 2.19
C GLN A 26 -9.47 8.02 1.09
N PRO A 27 -9.68 9.15 0.39
CA PRO A 27 -10.59 9.18 -0.74
C PRO A 27 -10.27 7.93 -1.54
N VAL A 28 -11.29 7.12 -1.81
CA VAL A 28 -11.15 5.99 -2.73
C VAL A 28 -10.75 6.65 -4.03
N GLU A 29 -9.43 6.76 -4.25
CA GLU A 29 -8.91 7.47 -5.41
C GLU A 29 -9.48 6.80 -6.65
N PRO A 30 -9.86 7.61 -7.64
CA PRO A 30 -10.64 7.16 -8.78
C PRO A 30 -9.91 6.00 -9.45
N PHE A 31 -10.70 5.07 -9.99
CA PHE A 31 -10.23 3.97 -10.84
C PHE A 31 -9.05 4.45 -11.69
N SER A 32 -7.86 3.91 -11.42
CA SER A 32 -6.63 4.11 -12.19
C SER A 32 -6.96 4.24 -13.68
N ASN A 33 -6.34 5.20 -14.37
CA ASN A 33 -6.52 5.35 -15.81
C ASN A 33 -5.80 4.22 -16.58
N CYS A 34 -5.02 3.40 -15.87
CA CYS A 34 -4.34 2.24 -16.42
C CYS A 34 -5.25 1.02 -16.53
N ASN A 35 -5.00 0.20 -17.53
CA ASN A 35 -5.67 -1.09 -17.64
C ASN A 35 -5.15 -2.07 -16.57
N LEU A 36 -5.95 -2.28 -15.52
CA LEU A 36 -5.64 -3.20 -14.41
C LEU A 36 -5.49 -4.67 -14.83
N TYR A 37 -5.95 -5.04 -16.02
CA TYR A 37 -5.95 -6.41 -16.52
C TYR A 37 -4.90 -6.65 -17.61
N LEU A 38 -4.22 -5.60 -18.07
CA LEU A 38 -3.12 -5.71 -19.03
C LEU A 38 -1.90 -6.27 -18.32
N ARG A 39 -1.59 -7.54 -18.59
CA ARG A 39 -0.40 -8.26 -18.10
C ARG A 39 0.78 -7.89 -18.99
N ALA A 40 1.59 -6.95 -18.53
CA ALA A 40 2.85 -6.55 -19.13
C ALA A 40 3.81 -6.22 -17.98
N TYR A 41 4.17 -7.24 -17.19
CA TYR A 41 4.74 -7.05 -15.87
C TYR A 41 6.00 -6.19 -15.87
N THR A 42 6.03 -5.22 -14.96
CA THR A 42 7.20 -4.37 -14.70
C THR A 42 7.69 -4.61 -13.29
N TRP A 43 9.00 -4.72 -13.12
CA TRP A 43 9.63 -5.03 -11.84
C TRP A 43 10.39 -3.81 -11.32
N ALA A 44 10.27 -3.53 -10.03
CA ALA A 44 10.90 -2.38 -9.40
C ALA A 44 11.36 -2.73 -7.98
N LEU A 45 12.33 -1.96 -7.49
CA LEU A 45 12.71 -1.98 -6.09
C LEU A 45 12.01 -0.85 -5.33
N GLU A 46 11.29 -1.23 -4.28
CA GLU A 46 10.75 -0.33 -3.27
C GLU A 46 11.51 -0.58 -1.97
N ASP A 47 12.37 0.36 -1.57
CA ASP A 47 13.16 0.27 -0.34
C ASP A 47 13.92 -1.08 -0.22
N CYS A 48 14.60 -1.46 -1.31
CA CYS A 48 15.30 -2.74 -1.46
C CYS A 48 14.42 -4.00 -1.35
N ILE A 49 13.10 -3.86 -1.53
CA ILE A 49 12.17 -4.98 -1.62
C ILE A 49 11.68 -5.09 -3.06
N CYS A 50 11.70 -6.31 -3.59
CA CYS A 50 11.15 -6.57 -4.92
C CYS A 50 9.64 -6.36 -4.96
N ARG A 51 9.18 -5.51 -5.88
CA ARG A 51 7.77 -5.31 -6.17
C ARG A 51 7.53 -5.53 -7.66
N VAL A 52 6.49 -6.31 -7.97
CA VAL A 52 5.99 -6.49 -9.34
C VAL A 52 4.75 -5.64 -9.53
N PHE A 53 4.65 -4.99 -10.69
CA PHE A 53 3.51 -4.22 -11.15
C PHE A 53 2.90 -4.92 -12.35
N GLN A 54 1.58 -4.75 -12.48
CA GLN A 54 0.81 -5.37 -13.56
C GLN A 54 1.24 -4.84 -14.94
N ASN A 55 1.58 -3.55 -15.02
CA ASN A 55 2.18 -2.89 -16.18
C ASN A 55 2.89 -1.59 -15.79
N ASP A 56 3.62 -1.02 -16.74
CA ASP A 56 4.38 0.24 -16.58
C ASP A 56 3.49 1.44 -16.23
N CYS A 57 2.28 1.52 -16.78
CA CYS A 57 1.35 2.60 -16.46
C CYS A 57 1.05 2.66 -14.96
N LEU A 58 0.79 1.50 -14.33
CA LEU A 58 0.54 1.41 -12.89
C LEU A 58 1.77 1.73 -12.04
N LEU A 59 2.97 1.38 -12.52
CA LEU A 59 4.21 1.78 -11.85
C LEU A 59 4.38 3.30 -11.91
N LYS A 60 4.10 3.92 -13.06
CA LYS A 60 4.18 5.37 -13.23
C LYS A 60 3.18 6.11 -12.33
N GLU A 61 1.93 5.64 -12.25
CA GLU A 61 0.95 6.20 -11.30
C GLU A 61 1.43 6.10 -9.85
N GLU A 62 2.02 4.95 -9.46
CA GLU A 62 2.61 4.79 -8.12
C GLU A 62 3.79 5.75 -7.89
N ASN A 63 4.66 5.94 -8.89
CA ASN A 63 5.76 6.90 -8.80
C ASN A 63 5.25 8.34 -8.66
N THR A 64 4.24 8.73 -9.43
CA THR A 64 3.58 10.04 -9.27
C THR A 64 2.98 10.20 -7.87
N ARG A 65 2.36 9.15 -7.32
CA ARG A 65 1.84 9.17 -5.93
C ARG A 65 2.98 9.31 -4.91
N ARG A 66 4.10 8.62 -5.12
CA ARG A 66 5.30 8.71 -4.27
C ARG A 66 5.91 10.10 -4.30
N GLU A 67 6.09 10.68 -5.49
CA GLU A 67 6.60 12.04 -5.67
C GLU A 67 5.72 13.08 -4.95
N LYS A 68 4.38 13.00 -5.12
CA LYS A 68 3.43 13.84 -4.39
C LYS A 68 3.52 13.69 -2.87
N ALA A 69 3.93 12.52 -2.40
CA ALA A 69 4.16 12.22 -0.98
C ALA A 69 5.59 12.53 -0.51
N GLY A 70 6.43 13.16 -1.34
CA GLY A 70 7.82 13.48 -1.02
C GLY A 70 8.75 12.26 -0.96
N LYS A 71 8.36 11.14 -1.58
CA LYS A 71 9.14 9.90 -1.64
C LYS A 71 9.89 9.79 -2.95
N THR A 72 11.02 9.07 -2.93
CA THR A 72 11.78 8.74 -4.13
C THR A 72 10.97 7.83 -5.06
N PRO A 73 11.02 8.05 -6.39
CA PRO A 73 10.46 7.12 -7.37
C PRO A 73 11.09 5.73 -7.24
N LEU A 74 10.33 4.72 -7.61
CA LEU A 74 10.77 3.33 -7.66
C LEU A 74 11.73 3.13 -8.83
N VAL A 75 12.78 2.34 -8.59
CA VAL A 75 13.79 2.02 -9.60
C VAL A 75 13.35 0.78 -10.36
N ILE A 76 13.10 0.93 -11.67
CA ILE A 76 12.81 -0.18 -12.57
C ILE A 76 14.07 -1.04 -12.70
N VAL A 77 13.91 -2.35 -12.56
CA VAL A 77 15.00 -3.33 -12.64
C VAL A 77 14.55 -4.54 -13.46
N SER A 78 15.50 -5.37 -13.87
CA SER A 78 15.16 -6.66 -14.47
C SER A 78 14.48 -7.57 -13.44
N GLU A 79 13.62 -8.48 -13.91
CA GLU A 79 13.00 -9.50 -13.05
C GLU A 79 14.06 -10.30 -12.27
N LYS A 80 15.13 -10.72 -12.96
CA LYS A 80 16.23 -11.49 -12.36
C LYS A 80 16.87 -10.73 -11.19
N LEU A 81 17.15 -9.44 -11.37
CA LEU A 81 17.71 -8.62 -10.30
C LEU A 81 16.69 -8.43 -9.17
N CYS A 82 15.44 -8.07 -9.49
CA CYS A 82 14.38 -7.87 -8.51
C CYS A 82 14.22 -9.11 -7.62
N ARG A 83 14.12 -10.31 -8.20
CA ARG A 83 13.92 -11.55 -7.45
C ARG A 83 15.00 -11.83 -6.39
N SER A 84 16.22 -11.30 -6.55
CA SER A 84 17.27 -11.40 -5.53
C SER A 84 16.98 -10.58 -4.25
N PHE A 85 16.08 -9.61 -4.34
CA PHE A 85 15.58 -8.77 -3.25
C PHE A 85 14.24 -9.24 -2.67
N ILE A 86 13.82 -10.49 -2.97
CA ILE A 86 12.67 -11.08 -2.29
C ILE A 86 13.07 -11.43 -0.85
N PRO A 87 12.32 -10.95 0.16
CA PRO A 87 12.66 -11.21 1.56
C PRO A 87 12.56 -12.70 1.88
N LYS A 88 13.64 -13.29 2.39
CA LYS A 88 13.66 -14.71 2.81
C LYS A 88 12.68 -14.97 3.95
N LYS A 89 12.65 -14.07 4.94
CA LYS A 89 11.74 -14.12 6.10
C LYS A 89 11.01 -12.79 6.23
N CYS A 90 9.75 -12.85 6.64
CA CYS A 90 8.96 -11.69 7.01
C CYS A 90 8.72 -11.70 8.51
N LEU A 91 9.07 -10.60 9.17
CA LEU A 91 8.74 -10.40 10.59
C LEU A 91 7.24 -10.19 10.77
N ILE A 92 6.79 -10.29 12.02
CA ILE A 92 5.42 -9.95 12.43
C ILE A 92 5.19 -8.48 12.08
N GLY A 93 4.07 -8.19 11.42
CA GLY A 93 3.69 -6.84 11.03
C GLY A 93 2.18 -6.68 11.05
N LEU A 94 1.72 -5.50 10.66
CA LEU A 94 0.29 -5.24 10.58
C LEU A 94 -0.33 -6.01 9.40
N PRO A 95 -1.44 -6.73 9.62
CA PRO A 95 -2.13 -7.47 8.57
C PRO A 95 -2.60 -6.53 7.46
N VAL A 96 -2.68 -7.05 6.25
CA VAL A 96 -3.15 -6.29 5.08
C VAL A 96 -4.16 -7.10 4.27
N VAL A 97 -5.06 -6.39 3.61
CA VAL A 97 -5.98 -6.95 2.62
C VAL A 97 -5.62 -6.35 1.27
N ALA A 98 -5.19 -7.19 0.32
CA ALA A 98 -4.76 -6.75 -1.00
C ALA A 98 -5.78 -7.15 -2.08
N LYS A 99 -5.95 -6.27 -3.07
CA LYS A 99 -6.78 -6.46 -4.25
C LYS A 99 -5.93 -6.92 -5.43
N PHE A 100 -6.26 -8.06 -6.01
CA PHE A 100 -5.59 -8.61 -7.19
C PHE A 100 -6.50 -8.61 -8.40
N PRO A 101 -5.97 -8.33 -9.61
CA PRO A 101 -6.72 -8.47 -10.85
C PRO A 101 -6.79 -9.96 -11.23
N LYS A 102 -7.99 -10.51 -11.27
CA LYS A 102 -8.28 -11.81 -11.87
C LYS A 102 -8.68 -11.60 -13.33
N PRO A 103 -8.01 -12.24 -14.30
CA PRO A 103 -8.32 -12.06 -15.72
C PRO A 103 -9.74 -12.46 -16.07
N ALA A 104 -10.20 -11.98 -17.22
CA ALA A 104 -11.40 -12.47 -17.86
C ALA A 104 -11.33 -14.00 -18.09
N PRO A 105 -12.45 -14.75 -17.96
CA PRO A 105 -12.48 -16.19 -18.20
C PRO A 105 -11.97 -16.61 -19.58
N CYS A 106 -12.09 -15.74 -20.59
CA CYS A 106 -11.60 -15.99 -21.94
C CYS A 106 -10.06 -15.97 -22.06
N GLY A 107 -9.32 -15.57 -21.02
CA GLY A 107 -7.86 -15.52 -21.02
C GLY A 107 -7.25 -14.36 -21.84
N CYS A 108 -8.07 -13.52 -22.46
CA CYS A 108 -7.59 -12.39 -23.27
C CYS A 108 -6.87 -11.35 -22.42
N ASN A 109 -5.63 -11.02 -22.78
CA ASN A 109 -4.84 -10.00 -22.08
C ASN A 109 -5.50 -8.62 -22.18
N GLY A 110 -5.53 -7.87 -21.08
CA GLY A 110 -6.13 -6.53 -21.05
C GLY A 110 -7.66 -6.49 -21.07
N LYS A 111 -8.36 -7.62 -21.21
CA LYS A 111 -9.82 -7.62 -21.09
C LYS A 111 -10.26 -7.49 -19.63
N PRO A 112 -11.31 -6.70 -19.34
CA PRO A 112 -11.86 -6.57 -18.00
C PRO A 112 -12.20 -7.92 -17.38
N GLY A 113 -11.66 -8.18 -16.21
CA GLY A 113 -11.97 -9.34 -15.39
C GLY A 113 -12.63 -8.93 -14.07
N SER A 114 -12.20 -9.55 -12.97
CA SER A 114 -12.70 -9.24 -11.62
C SER A 114 -11.56 -8.88 -10.68
N LEU A 115 -11.87 -8.19 -9.58
CA LEU A 115 -10.92 -7.96 -8.50
C LEU A 115 -11.20 -8.92 -7.34
N VAL A 116 -10.15 -9.51 -6.80
CA VAL A 116 -10.26 -10.47 -5.68
C VAL A 116 -9.44 -9.97 -4.50
N ASN A 117 -10.04 -10.00 -3.32
CA ASN A 117 -9.37 -9.64 -2.08
C ASN A 117 -8.65 -10.87 -1.51
N GLN A 118 -7.42 -10.68 -1.04
CA GLN A 118 -6.67 -11.71 -0.32
C GLN A 118 -6.00 -11.09 0.91
N LYS A 119 -6.08 -11.79 2.04
CA LYS A 119 -5.51 -11.34 3.33
C LYS A 119 -4.08 -11.86 3.48
N PHE A 120 -3.22 -11.02 4.07
CA PHE A 120 -1.84 -11.37 4.40
C PHE A 120 -1.53 -10.94 5.83
N LYS A 121 -0.63 -11.69 6.47
CA LYS A 121 -0.20 -11.44 7.85
C LYS A 121 0.61 -10.15 8.01
N SER A 122 1.24 -9.66 6.93
CA SER A 122 1.96 -8.40 6.91
C SER A 122 2.16 -7.87 5.49
N LEU A 123 2.54 -6.59 5.34
CA LEU A 123 2.93 -6.02 4.04
C LEU A 123 4.13 -6.76 3.42
N CYS A 124 5.11 -7.17 4.25
CA CYS A 124 6.21 -8.00 3.77
C CYS A 124 5.71 -9.33 3.17
N ALA A 125 4.76 -9.99 3.84
CA ALA A 125 4.20 -11.25 3.34
C ALA A 125 3.45 -11.06 2.01
N LEU A 126 2.78 -9.92 1.84
CA LEU A 126 2.17 -9.53 0.56
C LEU A 126 3.23 -9.32 -0.53
N HIS A 127 4.26 -8.51 -0.28
CA HIS A 127 5.33 -8.25 -1.26
C HIS A 127 6.03 -9.55 -1.67
N LYS A 128 6.36 -10.40 -0.69
CA LYS A 128 6.96 -11.72 -0.91
C LYS A 128 6.09 -12.58 -1.81
N TYR A 129 4.83 -12.79 -1.45
CA TYR A 129 3.90 -13.59 -2.24
C TYR A 129 3.74 -13.05 -3.66
N SER A 130 3.56 -11.73 -3.78
CA SER A 130 3.41 -11.03 -5.07
C SER A 130 4.60 -11.29 -5.99
N ALA A 131 5.81 -11.07 -5.49
CA ALA A 131 7.04 -11.22 -6.27
C ALA A 131 7.38 -12.69 -6.58
N GLU A 132 7.22 -13.62 -5.63
CA GLU A 132 7.49 -15.04 -5.85
C GLU A 132 6.57 -15.62 -6.93
N ASN A 133 5.29 -15.24 -6.91
CA ASN A 133 4.26 -15.80 -7.78
C ASN A 133 3.99 -14.98 -9.04
N SER A 134 4.70 -13.87 -9.26
CA SER A 134 4.40 -12.89 -10.32
C SER A 134 2.93 -12.45 -10.30
N LYS A 135 2.39 -12.21 -9.10
CA LYS A 135 1.00 -11.81 -8.87
C LYS A 135 0.96 -10.38 -8.32
N PRO A 136 1.03 -9.36 -9.16
CA PRO A 136 0.94 -7.97 -8.71
C PRO A 136 -0.46 -7.68 -8.14
N TYR A 137 -0.50 -7.04 -6.98
CA TYR A 137 -1.72 -6.45 -6.43
C TYR A 137 -1.88 -5.01 -6.96
N ILE A 138 -3.12 -4.54 -7.05
CA ILE A 138 -3.43 -3.16 -7.48
C ILE A 138 -3.41 -2.20 -6.29
N SER A 139 -3.91 -2.65 -5.15
CA SER A 139 -3.94 -1.87 -3.92
C SER A 139 -4.01 -2.78 -2.70
N TYR A 140 -3.72 -2.22 -1.53
CA TYR A 140 -3.93 -2.88 -0.25
C TYR A 140 -4.42 -1.87 0.78
N THR A 141 -5.11 -2.37 1.81
CA THR A 141 -5.45 -1.63 3.01
C THR A 141 -4.94 -2.36 4.24
N LEU A 142 -4.71 -1.63 5.32
CA LEU A 142 -4.47 -2.26 6.62
C LEU A 142 -5.72 -3.04 7.02
N GLY A 143 -5.54 -4.30 7.39
CA GLY A 143 -6.59 -5.11 7.98
C GLY A 143 -6.74 -4.72 9.45
N ILE A 144 -7.96 -4.43 9.89
CA ILE A 144 -8.29 -4.47 11.31
C ILE A 144 -8.96 -5.83 11.50
N TYR A 145 -8.45 -6.63 12.44
CA TYR A 145 -9.09 -7.89 12.83
C TYR A 145 -10.35 -7.62 13.65
#